data_AF-A0A1Q7FN74-F1
#
_entry.id   AF-A0A1Q7FN74-F1
#
_cell.length_a   1.000
_cell.length_b   1.000
_cell.length_c   1.000
_cell.angle_alpha   90.00
_cell.angle_beta   90.00
_cell.angle_gamma   90.00
#
_symmetry.space_group_name_H-M   'P 1'
#
loop_
_entity.id
_entity.type
_entity.pdbx_description
1 polymer ?
#
loop_
_entity_poly.entity_id
_entity_poly.type
_entity_poly.pdbx_seq_one_letter_code
_entity_poly.pdbx_strand_id
1 'polypeptide(L)'
;MGLQADCTATRDGRESKGRAYLETDALIFRGVFRLAIPYTGMTAVRVRHGRLTIHFSGGAATFVLGVRAQKWAKRILHPKSLLDKLGVKPGAKVAVVDIKDADFLLNCARGRTSGAA
;
A
#
# COMPACT_ATOMS: atom_id res chain seq x y z
N MET A 1 8.99 -5.74 -2.18
CA MET A 1 8.29 -7.04 -2.20
C MET A 1 6.86 -6.87 -1.73
N GLY A 2 5.90 -7.36 -2.53
CA GLY A 2 4.46 -7.41 -2.19
C GLY A 2 4.16 -8.50 -1.15
N LEU A 3 2.98 -8.46 -0.54
CA LEU A 3 2.50 -9.50 0.39
C LEU A 3 1.34 -10.26 -0.26
N GLN A 4 1.25 -11.58 -0.04
CA GLN A 4 0.10 -12.35 -0.49
C GLN A 4 -0.46 -13.22 0.63
N ALA A 5 -1.78 -13.43 0.63
CA ALA A 5 -2.49 -14.22 1.62
C ALA A 5 -3.76 -14.83 1.02
N ASP A 6 -4.01 -16.11 1.31
CA ASP A 6 -5.32 -16.71 1.10
C ASP A 6 -6.29 -16.17 2.15
N CYS A 7 -7.44 -15.68 1.70
CA CYS A 7 -8.41 -15.02 2.55
C CYS A 7 -9.82 -15.10 1.99
N THR A 8 -10.78 -14.79 2.85
CA THR A 8 -12.17 -14.58 2.43
C THR A 8 -12.41 -13.10 2.25
N ALA A 9 -12.90 -12.70 1.09
CA ALA A 9 -13.28 -11.32 0.79
C ALA A 9 -14.81 -11.20 0.71
N THR A 10 -15.35 -10.14 1.29
CA THR A 10 -16.77 -9.80 1.21
C THR A 10 -16.91 -8.43 0.56
N ARG A 11 -17.78 -8.34 -0.45
CA ARG A 11 -18.12 -7.09 -1.14
C ARG A 11 -19.60 -7.11 -1.49
N ASP A 12 -20.32 -6.03 -1.20
CA ASP A 12 -21.74 -5.87 -1.54
C ASP A 12 -22.60 -7.06 -1.08
N GLY A 13 -22.29 -7.62 0.10
CA GLY A 13 -22.96 -8.81 0.65
C GLY A 13 -22.54 -10.16 0.04
N ARG A 14 -21.70 -10.17 -1.00
CA ARG A 14 -21.16 -11.40 -1.59
C ARG A 14 -19.83 -11.77 -0.97
N GLU A 15 -19.73 -13.01 -0.52
CA GLU A 15 -18.51 -13.59 0.01
C GLU A 15 -17.80 -14.44 -1.04
N SER A 16 -16.48 -14.35 -1.11
CA SER A 16 -15.62 -15.19 -1.95
C SER A 16 -14.37 -15.58 -1.19
N LYS A 17 -14.05 -16.87 -1.21
CA LYS A 17 -12.71 -17.36 -0.89
C LYS A 17 -11.79 -17.09 -2.07
N GLY A 18 -10.53 -16.78 -1.78
CA GLY A 18 -9.54 -16.49 -2.82
C GLY A 18 -8.22 -16.04 -2.24
N ARG A 19 -7.39 -15.44 -3.08
CA ARG A 19 -6.08 -14.93 -2.71
C ARG A 19 -6.02 -13.42 -2.88
N ALA A 20 -5.62 -12.72 -1.82
CA ALA A 20 -5.28 -11.32 -1.85
C ALA A 20 -3.78 -11.13 -2.10
N TYR A 21 -3.45 -10.07 -2.83
CA TYR A 21 -2.12 -9.62 -3.20
C TYR A 21 -2.02 -8.13 -2.90
N LEU A 22 -1.14 -7.78 -2.00
CA LEU A 22 -0.80 -6.42 -1.64
C LEU A 22 0.44 -6.00 -2.45
N GLU A 23 0.17 -5.33 -3.58
CA GLU A 23 1.18 -4.83 -4.49
C GLU A 23 1.69 -3.45 -4.05
N THR A 24 2.53 -2.84 -4.88
CA THR A 24 3.16 -1.54 -4.55
C THR A 24 2.16 -0.39 -4.59
N ASP A 25 1.18 -0.46 -5.49
CA ASP A 25 0.25 0.61 -5.84
C ASP A 25 -1.22 0.20 -5.68
N ALA A 26 -1.50 -1.10 -5.54
CA ALA A 26 -2.86 -1.62 -5.45
C ALA A 26 -2.98 -2.83 -4.52
N LEU A 27 -4.19 -3.02 -3.98
CA LEU A 27 -4.62 -4.27 -3.40
C LEU A 27 -5.46 -5.03 -4.42
N ILE A 28 -5.01 -6.24 -4.77
CA ILE A 28 -5.66 -7.12 -5.73
C ILE A 28 -6.21 -8.34 -5.00
N PHE A 29 -7.43 -8.74 -5.33
CA PHE A 29 -8.03 -9.99 -4.86
C PHE A 29 -8.49 -10.84 -6.04
N ARG A 30 -8.18 -12.13 -5.97
CA ARG A 30 -8.54 -13.14 -6.96
C ARG A 30 -9.30 -14.27 -6.29
N GLY A 31 -10.60 -14.34 -6.53
CA GLY A 31 -11.46 -15.45 -6.14
C GLY A 31 -12.56 -15.66 -7.18
N VAL A 32 -13.75 -16.02 -6.71
CA VAL A 32 -14.98 -16.09 -7.52
C VAL A 32 -15.27 -14.73 -8.16
N PHE A 33 -14.99 -13.64 -7.44
CA PHE A 33 -14.89 -12.31 -8.02
C PHE A 33 -13.46 -11.77 -7.95
N ARG A 34 -13.14 -10.84 -8.84
CA ARG A 34 -11.85 -10.14 -8.87
C ARG A 34 -12.03 -8.70 -8.43
N LEU A 35 -11.10 -8.22 -7.61
CA LEU A 35 -11.00 -6.80 -7.24
C LEU A 35 -9.57 -6.32 -7.48
N ALA A 36 -9.46 -5.10 -7.99
CA ALA A 36 -8.22 -4.34 -7.99
C ALA A 36 -8.55 -2.95 -7.45
N ILE A 37 -8.02 -2.63 -6.27
CA ILE A 37 -8.27 -1.37 -5.57
C ILE A 37 -6.94 -0.61 -5.53
N PRO A 38 -6.75 0.43 -6.35
CA PRO A 38 -5.55 1.25 -6.29
C PRO A 38 -5.53 2.07 -4.99
N TYR A 39 -4.36 2.30 -4.41
CA TYR A 39 -4.22 3.06 -3.15
C TYR A 39 -4.71 4.50 -3.29
N THR A 40 -4.54 5.10 -4.47
CA THR A 40 -5.04 6.45 -4.79
C THR A 40 -6.57 6.54 -4.77
N GLY A 41 -7.27 5.42 -4.94
CA GLY A 41 -8.74 5.36 -4.90
C GLY A 41 -9.29 4.99 -3.53
N MET A 42 -8.45 4.71 -2.53
CA MET A 42 -8.90 4.33 -1.19
C MET A 42 -9.22 5.58 -0.37
N THR A 43 -10.46 5.67 0.11
CA THR A 43 -10.94 6.78 0.95
C THR A 43 -10.80 6.48 2.44
N ALA A 44 -10.89 5.21 2.83
CA ALA A 44 -10.65 4.81 4.21
C ALA A 44 -10.15 3.35 4.30
N VAL A 45 -9.25 3.10 5.25
CA VAL A 45 -8.73 1.75 5.56
C VAL A 45 -8.87 1.51 7.05
N ARG A 46 -9.52 0.41 7.44
CA ARG A 46 -9.81 0.06 8.83
C ARG A 46 -9.44 -1.39 9.11
N VAL A 47 -8.95 -1.66 10.31
CA VAL A 47 -8.71 -3.03 10.79
C VAL A 47 -9.43 -3.27 12.09
N ARG A 48 -10.22 -4.35 12.13
CA ARG A 48 -10.96 -4.81 13.32
C ARG A 48 -10.99 -6.33 13.35
N HIS A 49 -10.61 -6.93 14.48
CA HIS A 49 -10.68 -8.39 14.70
C HIS A 49 -10.09 -9.24 13.55
N GLY A 50 -8.94 -8.84 13.02
CA GLY A 50 -8.29 -9.54 11.90
C GLY A 50 -8.96 -9.38 10.52
N ARG A 51 -9.92 -8.46 10.41
CA ARG A 51 -10.56 -8.06 9.15
C ARG A 51 -10.04 -6.71 8.71
N LEU A 52 -9.66 -6.60 7.44
CA LEU A 52 -9.23 -5.38 6.78
C LEU A 52 -10.39 -4.87 5.91
N THR A 53 -10.97 -3.73 6.26
CA THR A 53 -12.04 -3.09 5.49
C THR A 53 -11.49 -1.88 4.76
N ILE A 54 -11.78 -1.79 3.48
CA ILE A 54 -11.32 -0.72 2.59
C ILE A 54 -12.54 -0.10 1.92
N HIS A 55 -12.66 1.23 2.05
CA HIS A 55 -13.62 2.04 1.33
C HIS A 55 -12.93 2.70 0.15
N PHE A 56 -13.58 2.67 -1.01
CA PHE A 56 -13.13 3.27 -2.26
C PHE A 56 -14.35 3.70 -3.08
N SER A 57 -14.15 4.37 -4.21
CA SER A 57 -15.25 4.88 -5.05
C SER A 57 -16.23 3.81 -5.51
N GLY A 58 -15.78 2.56 -5.66
CA GLY A 58 -16.60 1.41 -6.05
C GLY A 58 -17.23 0.65 -4.88
N GLY A 59 -17.24 1.21 -3.67
CA GLY A 59 -17.91 0.64 -2.49
C GLY A 59 -16.95 0.24 -1.37
N ALA A 60 -17.37 -0.73 -0.56
CA ALA A 60 -16.58 -1.26 0.55
C ALA A 60 -16.23 -2.74 0.33
N ALA A 61 -14.96 -3.08 0.54
CA ALA A 61 -14.48 -4.46 0.51
C ALA A 61 -13.87 -4.83 1.86
N THR A 62 -14.23 -6.00 2.39
CA THR A 62 -13.67 -6.53 3.64
C THR A 62 -12.91 -7.81 3.37
N PHE A 63 -11.67 -7.90 3.85
CA PHE A 63 -10.78 -9.05 3.70
C PHE A 63 -10.47 -9.67 5.07
N VAL A 64 -10.79 -10.95 5.26
CA VAL A 64 -10.51 -11.70 6.49
C VAL A 64 -9.09 -12.26 6.42
N LEU A 65 -8.11 -11.50 6.94
CA LEU A 65 -6.67 -11.80 6.87
C LEU A 65 -6.08 -12.30 8.20
N GLY A 66 -6.86 -12.31 9.27
CA GLY A 66 -6.42 -12.66 10.61
C GLY A 66 -5.33 -11.73 11.13
N VAL A 67 -4.29 -12.29 11.76
CA VAL A 67 -3.15 -11.54 12.31
C VAL A 67 -2.42 -10.65 11.29
N ARG A 68 -2.55 -10.95 9.99
CA ARG A 68 -1.90 -10.22 8.90
C ARG A 68 -2.60 -8.90 8.57
N ALA A 69 -3.87 -8.72 8.96
CA ALA A 69 -4.68 -7.55 8.64
C ALA A 69 -4.02 -6.23 9.10
N GLN A 70 -3.49 -6.20 10.33
CA GLN A 70 -2.80 -5.05 10.89
C GLN A 70 -1.54 -4.68 10.09
N LYS A 71 -0.75 -5.69 9.70
CA LYS A 71 0.46 -5.49 8.89
C LYS A 71 0.11 -4.93 7.51
N TRP A 72 -0.97 -5.40 6.91
CA TRP A 72 -1.42 -4.94 5.59
C TRP A 72 -1.93 -3.51 5.64
N ALA A 73 -2.78 -3.15 6.62
CA ALA A 73 -3.22 -1.76 6.78
C ALA A 73 -2.08 -0.78 6.99
N LYS A 74 -1.08 -1.13 7.82
CA LYS A 74 0.12 -0.29 7.98
C LYS A 74 0.84 -0.05 6.66
N ARG A 75 0.94 -1.06 5.79
CA ARG A 75 1.59 -0.92 4.48
C ARG A 75 0.77 -0.07 3.50
N ILE A 76 -0.55 -0.15 3.57
CA ILE A 76 -1.46 0.64 2.73
C ILE A 76 -1.47 2.12 3.19
N LEU A 77 -1.56 2.36 4.50
CA LEU A 77 -1.58 3.70 5.08
C LEU A 77 -0.21 4.38 5.07
N HIS A 78 0.88 3.61 5.10
CA HIS A 78 2.25 4.11 5.02
C HIS A 78 2.98 3.46 3.83
N PRO A 79 2.65 3.84 2.59
CA PRO A 79 3.40 3.40 1.43
C PRO A 79 4.84 3.92 1.57
N LYS A 80 5.82 3.00 1.59
CA LYS A 80 7.23 3.38 1.67
C LYS A 80 7.61 4.18 0.43
N SER A 81 8.10 5.41 0.63
CA SER A 81 8.64 6.26 -0.42
C SER A 81 9.81 5.57 -1.15
N LEU A 82 10.10 6.00 -2.38
CA LEU A 82 11.25 5.48 -3.15
C LEU A 82 12.58 5.60 -2.37
N LEU A 83 12.73 6.65 -1.57
CA LEU A 83 13.89 6.87 -0.69
C LEU A 83 14.00 5.83 0.44
N ASP A 84 12.88 5.43 1.04
CA ASP A 84 12.82 4.33 2.02
C ASP A 84 13.18 2.97 1.41
N LYS A 85 12.90 2.77 0.11
CA LYS A 85 13.28 1.56 -0.61
C LYS A 85 14.78 1.52 -0.90
N LEU A 86 15.43 2.67 -1.03
CA LEU A 86 16.87 2.83 -1.19
C LEU A 86 17.64 2.78 0.16
N GLY A 87 16.95 2.62 1.29
CA GLY A 87 17.58 2.51 2.61
C GLY A 87 18.13 3.83 3.15
N VAL A 88 17.68 4.97 2.63
CA VAL A 88 18.11 6.29 3.06
C VAL A 88 17.57 6.56 4.46
N LYS A 89 18.46 6.57 5.45
CA LYS A 89 18.15 6.90 6.85
C LYS A 89 17.99 8.42 7.02
N PRO A 90 17.23 8.88 8.03
CA PRO A 90 17.24 10.30 8.40
C PRO A 90 18.69 10.77 8.64
N GLY A 91 19.11 11.85 7.97
CA GLY A 91 20.47 12.41 8.06
C GLY A 91 21.45 11.95 6.98
N ALA A 92 21.08 11.02 6.10
CA ALA A 92 21.93 10.61 4.98
C ALA A 92 21.85 11.61 3.81
N LYS A 93 22.99 12.13 3.37
CA LYS A 93 23.09 12.92 2.13
C LYS A 93 23.12 11.97 0.93
N VAL A 94 22.14 12.08 0.05
CA VAL A 94 22.05 11.27 -1.17
C VAL A 94 22.51 12.12 -2.36
N ALA A 95 23.53 11.66 -3.08
CA ALA A 95 23.95 12.24 -4.35
C ALA A 95 23.39 11.38 -5.49
N VAL A 96 22.73 12.02 -6.45
CA VAL A 96 22.23 11.38 -7.66
C VAL A 96 23.24 11.65 -8.77
N VAL A 97 23.83 10.60 -9.35
CA VAL A 97 24.78 10.70 -10.47
C VAL A 97 24.15 10.06 -11.69
N ASP A 98 24.08 10.83 -12.78
CA ASP A 98 23.66 10.40 -14.13
C ASP A 98 22.24 9.78 -14.25
N ILE A 99 21.25 10.35 -13.55
CA ILE A 99 19.83 10.01 -13.76
C ILE A 99 19.14 11.12 -14.56
N LYS A 100 18.60 10.76 -15.73
CA LYS A 100 17.90 11.67 -16.66
C LYS A 100 16.38 11.75 -16.41
N ASP A 101 15.89 11.05 -15.39
CA ASP A 101 14.46 11.00 -15.05
C ASP A 101 14.07 12.18 -14.15
N ALA A 102 13.22 13.07 -14.67
CA ALA A 102 12.85 14.31 -14.01
C ALA A 102 11.97 14.09 -12.76
N ASP A 103 11.10 13.08 -12.78
CA ASP A 103 10.26 12.72 -11.64
C ASP A 103 11.08 12.17 -10.46
N PHE A 104 12.13 11.39 -10.74
CA PHE A 104 13.08 10.94 -9.73
C PHE A 104 13.85 12.09 -9.09
N LEU A 105 14.35 13.05 -9.89
CA LEU A 105 15.04 14.25 -9.41
C LEU A 105 14.14 15.12 -8.53
N LEU A 106 12.87 15.28 -8.90
CA LEU A 106 11.89 16.04 -8.13
C LEU A 106 11.60 15.39 -6.76
N ASN A 107 11.53 14.06 -6.72
CA ASN A 107 11.30 13.31 -5.49
C ASN A 107 12.51 13.40 -4.53
N CYS A 108 13.74 13.38 -5.06
CA CYS A 108 14.96 13.63 -4.28
C CYS A 108 15.04 15.07 -3.76
N ALA A 109 14.64 16.06 -4.57
CA ALA A 109 14.65 17.47 -4.17
C ALA A 109 13.64 17.78 -3.05
N ARG A 110 12.45 17.14 -3.09
CA ARG A 110 11.40 17.28 -2.07
C ARG A 110 11.73 16.57 -0.75
N GLY A 111 12.69 15.63 -0.76
CA GLY A 111 13.24 15.01 0.44
C GLY A 111 14.22 15.88 1.24
N ARG A 112 14.44 17.15 0.86
CA ARG A 112 15.22 18.10 1.66
C ARG A 112 14.47 18.45 2.94
N THR A 113 14.81 17.78 4.04
CA THR A 113 14.63 18.35 5.37
C THR A 113 15.79 19.31 5.62
N SER A 114 15.45 20.59 5.73
CA SER A 114 16.37 21.66 6.08
C SER A 114 17.01 21.37 7.44
N GLY A 115 18.24 20.88 7.43
CA GLY A 115 19.13 20.97 8.59
C GLY A 115 19.77 22.34 8.58
N ALA A 116 19.14 23.29 9.27
CA ALA A 116 19.78 24.53 9.67
C ALA A 116 20.49 24.29 11.02
N ALA A 117 21.71 24.82 11.10
CA ALA A 117 22.67 24.85 12.21
C ALA A 117 23.44 23.55 12.46
#